data_AF-G5K9L0-F1
#
_entry.id   AF-G5K9L0-F1
#
_cell.length_a   1.000
_cell.length_b   1.000
_cell.length_c   1.000
_cell.angle_alpha   90.00
_cell.angle_beta   90.00
_cell.angle_gamma   90.00
#
_symmetry.space_group_name_H-M   'P 1'
#
loop_
_entity.id
_entity.type
_entity.pdbx_description
1 polymer ?
#
loop_
_entity_poly.entity_id
_entity_poly.type
_entity_poly.pdbx_seq_one_letter_code
_entity_poly.pdbx_strand_id
1 'polypeptide(L)'
;MMNLKYFKSLSLITLLSLSAFAGTYQAKTYADDTTHSSSLNINVKSVEKKLADADKEAEPIYSKMDKIQKRIKTIRADKLTSYEKSLTKKINTLNEKHQQLLETFYSQLGDKRWHSKTEALDLVSKSNLSHSDKSQLNSYFKDYYTYQRELNQKYHNFKKLTRSQENKLKTLTQKADAIYKKHGITKDILKAYYAQKGMKAD
;
A
#
# COMPACT_ATOMS: atom_id res chain seq x y z
N MET A 1 -8.76 -6.39 -25.55
CA MET A 1 -8.38 -7.39 -24.53
C MET A 1 -6.95 -7.08 -24.08
N MET A 2 -6.78 -6.31 -22.99
CA MET A 2 -5.46 -5.88 -22.49
C MET A 2 -4.70 -7.09 -21.95
N ASN A 3 -3.68 -7.54 -22.69
CA ASN A 3 -2.85 -8.65 -22.24
C ASN A 3 -1.86 -8.12 -21.19
N LEU A 4 -2.32 -8.21 -19.94
CA LEU A 4 -1.66 -7.89 -18.67
C LEU A 4 -0.45 -8.78 -18.35
N LYS A 5 0.34 -9.19 -19.35
CA LYS A 5 1.55 -9.98 -19.15
C LYS A 5 2.79 -9.07 -19.23
N TYR A 6 3.36 -8.84 -18.05
CA TYR A 6 4.70 -8.31 -17.78
C TYR A 6 4.91 -6.79 -17.80
N PHE A 7 4.59 -6.15 -16.66
CA PHE A 7 5.40 -5.04 -16.16
C PHE A 7 5.74 -5.29 -14.68
N LYS A 8 6.94 -5.86 -14.45
CA LYS A 8 7.59 -5.90 -13.13
C LYS A 8 8.87 -5.08 -13.17
N SER A 9 8.76 -3.82 -13.59
CA SER A 9 9.36 -2.74 -12.81
C SER A 9 8.20 -2.18 -11.98
N LEU A 10 8.34 -2.13 -10.65
CA LEU A 10 7.39 -1.41 -9.81
C LEU A 10 7.43 0.05 -10.26
N SER A 11 6.54 0.40 -11.19
CA SER A 11 6.43 1.74 -11.71
C SER A 11 6.14 2.67 -10.54
N LEU A 12 6.71 3.87 -10.52
CA LEU A 12 6.30 4.89 -9.56
C LEU A 12 4.78 5.03 -9.48
N ILE A 13 4.06 4.77 -10.56
CA ILE A 13 2.59 4.77 -10.60
C ILE A 13 2.00 3.67 -9.70
N THR A 14 2.55 2.45 -9.71
CA THR A 14 2.18 1.41 -8.72
C THR A 14 2.59 1.79 -7.30
N LEU A 15 3.73 2.46 -7.12
CA LEU A 15 4.15 2.98 -5.82
C LEU A 15 3.23 4.11 -5.33
N LEU A 16 2.79 5.01 -6.21
CA LEU A 16 1.87 6.12 -5.93
C LEU A 16 0.45 5.60 -5.65
N SER A 17 0.02 4.52 -6.30
CA SER A 17 -1.26 3.86 -6.01
C SER A 17 -1.20 3.01 -4.73
N LEU A 18 -0.11 2.28 -4.47
CA LEU A 18 0.10 1.56 -3.20
C LEU A 18 0.32 2.52 -2.03
N SER A 19 0.96 3.67 -2.25
CA SER A 19 1.23 4.62 -1.19
C SER A 19 0.00 5.46 -0.87
N ALA A 20 -0.91 5.70 -1.84
CA ALA A 20 -2.29 6.10 -1.59
C ALA A 20 -3.03 5.08 -0.71
N PHE A 21 -2.78 3.78 -0.94
CA PHE A 21 -3.31 2.68 -0.12
C PHE A 21 -2.69 2.62 1.30
N ALA A 22 -1.41 2.97 1.46
CA ALA A 22 -0.75 3.05 2.77
C ALA A 22 -1.24 4.25 3.63
N GLY A 23 -1.92 5.23 3.02
CA GLY A 23 -2.62 6.32 3.74
C GLY A 23 -4.01 5.94 4.22
N THR A 24 -4.52 4.79 3.79
CA THR A 24 -5.81 4.22 4.16
C THR A 24 -5.62 2.94 4.96
N TYR A 25 -4.65 2.89 5.87
CA TYR A 25 -4.78 2.02 7.05
C TYR A 25 -5.94 2.54 7.92
N GLN A 26 -7.17 2.45 7.41
CA GLN A 26 -8.13 1.61 8.10
C GLN A 26 -7.47 0.24 8.08
N ALA A 27 -7.03 -0.26 9.23
CA ALA A 27 -6.76 -1.66 9.37
C ALA A 27 -8.09 -2.38 9.16
N LYS A 28 -8.52 -2.54 7.90
CA LYS A 28 -9.21 -3.74 7.49
C LYS A 28 -8.14 -4.79 7.51
N THR A 29 -7.92 -5.38 8.67
CA THR A 29 -7.20 -6.64 8.76
C THR A 29 -7.99 -7.61 7.92
N TYR A 30 -7.57 -7.79 6.68
CA TYR A 30 -8.06 -8.87 5.83
C TYR A 30 -7.99 -10.15 6.68
N ALA A 31 -9.16 -10.73 6.96
CA ALA A 31 -9.20 -12.13 7.32
C ALA A 31 -8.47 -12.84 6.18
N ASP A 32 -7.30 -13.37 6.51
CA ASP A 32 -6.43 -14.11 5.61
C ASP A 32 -7.31 -15.09 4.82
N ASP A 33 -7.33 -14.90 3.51
CA ASP A 33 -8.14 -15.64 2.57
C ASP A 33 -7.52 -17.03 2.45
N THR A 34 -7.97 -17.99 3.27
CA THR A 34 -7.73 -19.42 3.04
C THR A 34 -8.77 -20.25 3.80
N THR A 35 -9.77 -20.74 3.05
CA THR A 35 -10.09 -22.18 2.88
C THR A 35 -10.19 -23.12 4.10
N HIS A 36 -10.21 -22.61 5.31
CA HIS A 36 -10.52 -23.37 6.52
C HIS A 36 -11.73 -22.74 7.20
N SER A 37 -12.90 -23.31 6.89
CA SER A 37 -14.07 -23.24 7.76
C SER A 37 -13.62 -23.63 9.16
N SER A 38 -13.51 -22.67 10.06
CA SER A 38 -13.27 -22.97 11.47
C SER A 38 -14.49 -23.76 11.95
N SER A 39 -14.29 -25.03 12.27
CA SER A 39 -15.29 -25.94 12.84
C SER A 39 -15.76 -25.55 14.25
N LEU A 40 -15.48 -24.31 14.67
CA LEU A 40 -15.91 -23.72 15.93
C LEU A 40 -17.40 -23.42 15.84
N ASN A 41 -18.20 -24.27 16.49
CA ASN A 41 -19.61 -24.01 16.71
C ASN A 41 -19.76 -22.93 17.79
N ILE A 42 -20.07 -21.71 17.36
CA ILE A 42 -20.28 -20.57 18.26
C ILE A 42 -21.77 -20.26 18.41
N ASN A 43 -22.15 -19.73 19.58
CA ASN A 43 -23.49 -19.18 19.76
C ASN A 43 -23.50 -17.73 19.26
N VAL A 44 -24.03 -17.53 18.04
CA VAL A 44 -24.09 -16.23 17.36
C VAL A 44 -24.71 -15.13 18.25
N LYS A 45 -25.84 -15.39 18.92
CA LYS A 45 -26.50 -14.41 19.79
C LYS A 45 -25.64 -14.03 21.01
N SER A 46 -24.90 -14.99 21.56
CA SER A 46 -23.97 -14.73 22.66
C SER A 46 -22.78 -13.90 22.21
N VAL A 47 -22.25 -14.17 21.01
CA VAL A 47 -21.17 -13.39 20.41
C VAL A 47 -21.63 -11.96 20.09
N GLU A 48 -22.82 -11.78 19.51
CA GLU A 48 -23.40 -10.46 19.24
C GLU A 48 -23.52 -9.60 20.51
N LYS A 49 -24.00 -10.19 21.61
CA LYS A 49 -24.09 -9.49 22.88
C LYS A 49 -22.72 -9.08 23.42
N LYS A 50 -21.75 -10.00 23.39
CA LYS A 50 -20.36 -9.73 23.81
C LYS A 50 -19.68 -8.68 22.93
N LEU A 51 -19.96 -8.66 21.63
CA LEU A 51 -19.50 -7.63 20.72
C LEU A 51 -20.10 -6.28 21.08
N ALA A 52 -21.41 -6.19 21.30
CA ALA A 52 -22.06 -4.95 21.71
C ALA A 52 -21.52 -4.40 23.04
N ASP A 53 -21.28 -5.27 24.02
CA ASP A 53 -20.69 -4.89 25.31
C ASP A 53 -19.23 -4.40 25.14
N ALA A 54 -18.43 -5.08 24.30
CA ALA A 54 -17.07 -4.67 23.97
C ALA A 54 -17.01 -3.35 23.19
N ASP A 55 -17.89 -3.17 22.20
CA ASP A 55 -18.01 -1.96 21.38
C ASP A 55 -18.32 -0.75 22.26
N LYS A 56 -19.28 -0.90 23.17
CA LYS A 56 -19.64 0.15 24.14
C LYS A 56 -18.48 0.54 25.04
N GLU A 57 -17.68 -0.43 25.50
CA GLU A 57 -16.50 -0.17 26.32
C GLU A 57 -15.35 0.46 25.50
N ALA A 58 -15.21 0.08 24.22
CA ALA A 58 -14.18 0.58 23.31
C ALA A 58 -14.52 1.91 22.62
N GLU A 59 -15.77 2.37 22.62
CA GLU A 59 -16.24 3.62 22.01
C GLU A 59 -15.33 4.85 22.26
N PRO A 60 -14.91 5.18 23.50
CA PRO A 60 -14.02 6.32 23.73
C PRO A 60 -12.61 6.14 23.14
N ILE A 61 -12.17 4.90 22.88
CA ILE A 61 -10.92 4.60 22.19
C ILE A 61 -11.08 4.89 20.70
N TYR A 62 -12.19 4.49 20.08
CA TYR A 62 -12.48 4.76 18.67
C TYR A 62 -12.51 6.25 18.35
N SER A 63 -13.19 7.05 19.17
CA SER A 63 -13.19 8.51 19.02
C SER A 63 -11.77 9.11 19.03
N LYS A 64 -10.86 8.56 19.84
CA LYS A 64 -9.45 9.01 19.89
C LYS A 64 -8.68 8.55 18.65
N MET A 65 -8.89 7.32 18.20
CA MET A 65 -8.27 6.79 16.98
C MET A 65 -8.68 7.60 15.75
N ASP A 66 -9.96 7.91 15.60
CA ASP A 66 -10.50 8.73 14.51
C ASP A 66 -9.86 10.12 14.46
N LYS A 67 -9.72 10.78 15.62
CA LYS A 67 -9.05 12.09 15.71
C LYS A 67 -7.59 12.01 15.26
N ILE A 68 -6.89 10.94 15.60
CA ILE A 68 -5.50 10.75 15.19
C ILE A 68 -5.40 10.45 13.69
N GLN A 69 -6.27 9.59 13.16
CA GLN A 69 -6.33 9.29 11.72
C GLN A 69 -6.64 10.54 10.89
N LYS A 70 -7.59 11.37 11.33
CA LYS A 70 -7.88 12.67 10.71
C LYS A 70 -6.62 13.56 10.66
N ARG A 71 -5.84 13.64 11.74
CA ARG A 71 -4.59 14.40 11.77
C ARG A 71 -3.55 13.86 10.78
N ILE A 72 -3.36 12.54 10.72
CA ILE A 72 -2.45 11.90 9.75
C ILE A 72 -2.90 12.22 8.32
N LYS A 73 -4.21 12.15 8.04
CA LYS A 73 -4.79 12.50 6.73
C LYS A 73 -4.53 13.96 6.36
N THR A 74 -4.66 14.90 7.30
CA THR A 74 -4.33 16.32 7.09
C THR A 74 -2.84 16.49 6.77
N ILE A 75 -1.94 15.85 7.52
CA ILE A 75 -0.49 15.92 7.25
C ILE A 75 -0.17 15.33 5.86
N ARG A 76 -0.82 14.23 5.49
CA ARG A 76 -0.67 13.63 4.16
C ARG A 76 -1.13 14.58 3.06
N ALA A 77 -2.31 15.19 3.21
CA ALA A 77 -2.86 16.12 2.25
C ALA A 77 -1.92 17.31 2.03
N ASP A 78 -1.36 17.86 3.11
CA ASP A 78 -0.44 18.99 3.08
C ASP A 78 0.94 18.62 2.51
N LYS A 79 1.51 17.47 2.90
CA LYS A 79 2.91 17.13 2.59
C LYS A 79 3.11 16.26 1.36
N LEU A 80 2.11 15.46 0.96
CA LEU A 80 2.25 14.45 -0.09
C LEU A 80 1.34 14.70 -1.30
N THR A 81 0.05 14.97 -1.12
CA THR A 81 -0.92 14.92 -2.23
C THR A 81 -0.57 15.79 -3.44
N SER A 82 -0.17 17.05 -3.22
CA SER A 82 0.21 17.94 -4.34
C SER A 82 1.49 17.46 -5.03
N TYR A 83 2.47 17.01 -4.25
CA TYR A 83 3.72 16.47 -4.76
C TYR A 83 3.50 15.19 -5.56
N GLU A 84 2.68 14.27 -5.07
CA GLU A 84 2.30 13.03 -5.76
C GLU A 84 1.65 13.33 -7.11
N LYS A 85 0.68 14.26 -7.16
CA LYS A 85 0.04 14.67 -8.43
C LYS A 85 1.05 15.24 -9.42
N SER A 86 1.95 16.12 -8.95
CA SER A 86 3.00 16.70 -9.79
C SER A 86 3.94 15.63 -10.34
N LEU A 87 4.36 14.69 -9.48
CA LEU A 87 5.28 13.62 -9.86
C LEU A 87 4.64 12.63 -10.83
N THR A 88 3.36 12.26 -10.62
CA THR A 88 2.58 11.46 -11.57
C THR A 88 2.59 12.10 -12.94
N LYS A 89 2.32 13.41 -13.03
CA LYS A 89 2.33 14.13 -14.31
C LYS A 89 3.71 14.08 -14.97
N LYS A 90 4.79 14.34 -14.21
CA LYS A 90 6.16 14.26 -14.73
C LYS A 90 6.50 12.87 -15.27
N ILE A 91 6.08 11.81 -14.59
CA ILE A 91 6.34 10.44 -15.02
C ILE A 91 5.52 10.06 -16.24
N ASN A 92 4.24 10.43 -16.29
CA ASN A 92 3.40 10.16 -17.44
C ASN A 92 3.99 10.83 -18.69
N THR A 93 4.35 12.11 -18.60
CA THR A 93 5.03 12.81 -19.70
C THR A 93 6.38 12.15 -20.06
N LEU A 94 7.16 11.72 -19.08
CA LEU A 94 8.43 11.03 -19.33
C LEU A 94 8.21 9.69 -20.07
N ASN A 95 7.20 8.92 -19.67
CA ASN A 95 6.83 7.65 -20.29
C ASN A 95 6.26 7.83 -21.69
N GLU A 96 5.32 8.77 -21.87
CA GLU A 96 4.73 9.11 -23.18
C GLU A 96 5.81 9.51 -24.17
N LYS A 97 6.74 10.39 -23.76
CA LYS A 97 7.86 10.85 -24.60
C LYS A 97 8.74 9.69 -25.11
N HIS A 98 8.88 8.62 -24.33
CA HIS A 98 9.78 7.50 -24.66
C HIS A 98 9.03 6.21 -24.97
N GLN A 99 7.71 6.23 -25.16
CA GLN A 99 6.87 5.03 -25.19
C GLN A 99 7.36 4.00 -26.22
N GLN A 100 7.53 4.41 -27.49
CA GLN A 100 7.95 3.51 -28.56
C GLN A 100 9.34 2.92 -28.32
N LEU A 101 10.26 3.73 -27.80
CA LEU A 101 11.62 3.31 -27.49
C LEU A 101 11.65 2.33 -26.30
N LEU A 102 10.82 2.57 -25.28
CA LEU A 102 10.65 1.66 -24.15
C LEU A 102 10.06 0.32 -24.59
N GLU A 103 9.04 0.33 -25.45
CA GLU A 103 8.45 -0.90 -26.02
C GLU A 103 9.51 -1.71 -26.78
N THR A 104 10.33 -1.04 -27.60
CA THR A 104 11.44 -1.68 -28.33
C THR A 104 12.50 -2.23 -27.38
N PHE A 105 12.84 -1.49 -26.33
CA PHE A 105 13.79 -1.95 -25.32
C PHE A 105 13.26 -3.17 -24.56
N TYR A 106 11.99 -3.17 -24.15
CA TYR A 106 11.37 -4.26 -23.41
C TYR A 106 11.20 -5.52 -24.26
N SER A 107 10.95 -5.41 -25.56
CA SER A 107 10.90 -6.57 -26.45
C SER A 107 12.28 -7.26 -26.58
N GLN A 108 13.39 -6.50 -26.52
CA GLN A 108 14.75 -7.04 -26.52
C GLN A 108 15.18 -7.64 -25.17
N LEU A 109 14.49 -7.29 -24.08
CA LEU A 109 14.82 -7.74 -22.73
C LEU A 109 14.34 -9.16 -22.41
N GLY A 110 13.25 -9.62 -23.01
CA GLY A 110 12.60 -10.88 -22.66
C GLY A 110 12.18 -10.90 -21.18
N ASP A 111 12.58 -11.95 -20.45
CA ASP A 111 12.25 -12.12 -19.02
C ASP A 111 13.20 -11.41 -18.05
N LYS A 112 14.21 -10.68 -18.55
CA LYS A 112 15.17 -9.97 -17.70
C LYS A 112 14.48 -8.91 -16.86
N ARG A 113 14.87 -8.83 -15.59
CA ARG A 113 14.35 -7.85 -14.61
C ARG A 113 15.50 -7.08 -13.98
N TRP A 114 15.18 -5.90 -13.47
CA TRP A 114 16.12 -5.09 -12.72
C TRP A 114 15.43 -4.46 -11.50
N HIS A 115 16.23 -4.18 -10.48
CA HIS A 115 15.80 -3.59 -9.22
C HIS A 115 16.57 -2.31 -8.90
N SER A 116 17.66 -2.03 -9.61
CA SER A 116 18.50 -0.85 -9.39
C SER A 116 18.73 -0.05 -10.67
N LYS A 117 19.08 1.24 -10.50
CA LYS A 117 19.49 2.12 -11.60
C LYS A 117 20.67 1.52 -12.36
N THR A 118 21.65 0.96 -11.65
CA THR A 118 22.84 0.38 -12.26
C THR A 118 22.48 -0.79 -13.16
N GLU A 119 21.63 -1.71 -12.69
CA GLU A 119 21.13 -2.82 -13.49
C GLU A 119 20.33 -2.34 -14.71
N ALA A 120 19.48 -1.33 -14.57
CA ALA A 120 18.74 -0.77 -15.69
C ALA A 120 19.67 -0.24 -16.79
N LEU A 121 20.69 0.53 -16.40
CA LEU A 121 21.67 1.11 -17.33
C LEU A 121 22.58 0.04 -17.96
N ASP A 122 22.93 -1.00 -17.21
CA ASP A 122 23.66 -2.17 -17.72
C ASP A 122 22.84 -2.92 -18.78
N LEU A 123 21.53 -3.07 -18.56
CA LEU A 123 20.65 -3.67 -19.55
C LEU A 123 20.53 -2.82 -20.82
N VAL A 124 20.48 -1.49 -20.69
CA VAL A 124 20.52 -0.57 -21.83
C VAL A 124 21.83 -0.72 -22.60
N SER A 125 22.97 -0.78 -21.92
CA SER A 125 24.28 -0.92 -22.57
C SER A 125 24.40 -2.21 -23.40
N LYS A 126 23.83 -3.31 -22.88
CA LYS A 126 23.81 -4.64 -23.50
C LYS A 126 22.73 -4.83 -24.58
N SER A 127 21.85 -3.86 -24.79
CA SER A 127 20.82 -3.93 -25.84
C SER A 127 21.41 -3.79 -27.25
N ASN A 128 20.66 -4.19 -28.27
CA ASN A 128 21.05 -4.03 -29.68
C ASN A 128 20.57 -2.69 -30.26
N LEU A 129 20.16 -1.75 -29.41
CA LEU A 129 19.69 -0.42 -29.80
C LEU A 129 20.81 0.46 -30.36
N SER A 130 20.42 1.47 -31.14
CA SER A 130 21.37 2.46 -31.67
C SER A 130 22.03 3.25 -30.54
N HIS A 131 23.18 3.88 -30.82
CA HIS A 131 23.85 4.72 -29.83
C HIS A 131 22.96 5.88 -29.34
N SER A 132 22.18 6.47 -30.25
CA SER A 132 21.20 7.52 -29.94
C SER A 132 20.12 7.01 -28.98
N ASP A 133 19.53 5.86 -29.29
CA ASP A 133 18.48 5.24 -28.47
C ASP A 133 18.97 4.86 -27.07
N LYS A 134 20.17 4.29 -26.99
CA LYS A 134 20.82 4.00 -25.70
C LYS A 134 21.04 5.28 -24.88
N SER A 135 21.44 6.37 -25.51
CA SER A 135 21.61 7.67 -24.84
C SER A 135 20.28 8.20 -24.30
N GLN A 136 19.20 8.11 -25.09
CA GLN A 136 17.85 8.51 -24.65
C GLN A 136 17.34 7.64 -23.50
N LEU A 137 17.49 6.32 -23.56
CA LEU A 137 17.12 5.42 -22.46
C LEU A 137 17.95 5.66 -21.19
N ASN A 138 19.24 5.95 -21.34
CA ASN A 138 20.09 6.32 -20.22
C ASN A 138 19.56 7.59 -19.53
N SER A 139 19.12 8.59 -20.30
CA SER A 139 18.48 9.79 -19.75
C SER A 139 17.16 9.44 -19.06
N TYR A 140 16.30 8.66 -19.72
CA TYR A 140 15.03 8.20 -19.18
C TYR A 140 15.20 7.53 -17.80
N PHE A 141 16.09 6.53 -17.69
CA PHE A 141 16.29 5.83 -16.42
C PHE A 141 16.92 6.73 -15.35
N LYS A 142 17.81 7.67 -15.73
CA LYS A 142 18.34 8.66 -14.77
C LYS A 142 17.23 9.54 -14.19
N ASP A 143 16.32 10.02 -15.02
CA ASP A 143 15.19 10.85 -14.59
C ASP A 143 14.20 10.04 -13.74
N TYR A 144 13.84 8.84 -14.21
CA TYR A 144 12.96 7.92 -13.49
C TYR A 144 13.45 7.64 -12.05
N TYR A 145 14.72 7.26 -11.90
CA TYR A 145 15.31 6.98 -10.59
C TYR A 145 15.49 8.24 -9.73
N THR A 146 15.63 9.42 -10.35
CA THR A 146 15.62 10.70 -9.64
C THR A 146 14.25 10.94 -9.01
N TYR A 147 13.18 10.80 -9.78
CA TYR A 147 11.81 10.90 -9.30
C TYR A 147 11.49 9.87 -8.21
N GLN A 148 12.00 8.64 -8.34
CA GLN A 148 11.83 7.60 -7.32
C GLN A 148 12.49 7.99 -5.99
N ARG A 149 13.71 8.52 -6.06
CA ARG A 149 14.44 8.95 -4.87
C ARG A 149 13.75 10.12 -4.17
N GLU A 150 13.29 11.11 -4.92
CA GLU A 150 12.56 12.24 -4.34
C GLU A 150 11.25 11.79 -3.66
N LEU A 151 10.48 10.88 -4.30
CA LEU A 151 9.28 10.30 -3.70
C LEU A 151 9.61 9.56 -2.40
N ASN A 152 10.64 8.71 -2.40
CA ASN A 152 11.08 7.98 -1.22
C ASN A 152 11.46 8.94 -0.08
N GLN A 153 12.14 10.05 -0.39
CA GLN A 153 12.50 11.05 0.61
C GLN A 153 11.27 11.75 1.20
N LYS A 154 10.27 12.09 0.38
CA LYS A 154 9.00 12.66 0.84
C LYS A 154 8.26 11.70 1.77
N TYR A 155 8.19 10.42 1.39
CA TYR A 155 7.57 9.37 2.21
C TYR A 155 8.31 9.12 3.52
N HIS A 156 9.64 9.14 3.51
CA HIS A 156 10.45 9.06 4.73
C HIS A 156 10.17 10.22 5.68
N ASN A 157 10.07 11.44 5.14
CA ASN A 157 9.75 12.63 5.93
C ASN A 157 8.32 12.58 6.47
N PHE A 158 7.34 12.15 5.67
CA PHE A 158 5.98 11.93 6.13
C PHE A 158 5.95 10.95 7.31
N LYS A 159 6.60 9.78 7.18
CA LYS A 159 6.70 8.77 8.26
C LYS A 159 7.34 9.33 9.51
N LYS A 160 8.39 10.15 9.38
CA LYS A 160 9.00 10.85 10.54
C LYS A 160 8.01 11.78 11.23
N LEU A 161 7.25 12.57 10.47
CA LEU A 161 6.25 13.52 10.99
C LEU A 161 5.06 12.81 11.67
N THR A 162 4.66 11.64 11.18
CA THR A 162 3.49 10.89 11.70
C THR A 162 3.84 9.83 12.74
N ARG A 163 5.14 9.59 13.01
CA ARG A 163 5.61 8.51 13.91
C ARG A 163 4.94 8.52 15.29
N SER A 164 4.76 9.69 15.89
CA SER A 164 4.14 9.80 17.22
C SER A 164 2.66 9.41 17.18
N GLN A 165 1.94 9.85 16.15
CA GLN A 165 0.54 9.54 15.90
C GLN A 165 0.35 8.05 15.61
N GLU A 166 1.21 7.45 14.79
CA GLU A 166 1.21 6.01 14.48
C GLU A 166 1.46 5.16 15.73
N ASN A 167 2.42 5.56 16.57
CA ASN A 167 2.66 4.89 17.85
C ASN A 167 1.44 4.96 18.77
N LYS A 168 0.77 6.13 18.85
CA LYS A 168 -0.47 6.28 19.64
C LYS A 168 -1.59 5.41 19.10
N LEU A 169 -1.76 5.32 17.78
CA LEU A 169 -2.74 4.41 17.17
C LEU A 169 -2.45 2.96 17.56
N LYS A 170 -1.18 2.51 17.44
CA LYS A 170 -0.79 1.15 17.84
C LYS A 170 -1.17 0.84 19.28
N THR A 171 -0.90 1.76 20.22
CA THR A 171 -1.28 1.60 21.63
C THR A 171 -2.80 1.57 21.83
N LEU A 172 -3.56 2.43 21.14
CA LEU A 172 -5.02 2.45 21.23
C LEU A 172 -5.64 1.17 20.65
N THR A 173 -5.12 0.67 19.53
CA THR A 173 -5.52 -0.64 18.97
C THR A 173 -5.29 -1.76 19.97
N GLN A 174 -4.11 -1.83 20.59
CA GLN A 174 -3.84 -2.85 21.62
C GLN A 174 -4.79 -2.76 22.82
N LYS A 175 -5.22 -1.55 23.21
CA LYS A 175 -6.21 -1.35 24.27
C LYS A 175 -7.60 -1.81 23.84
N ALA A 176 -8.01 -1.52 22.61
CA ALA A 176 -9.26 -2.04 22.05
C ALA A 176 -9.22 -3.57 22.03
N ASP A 177 -8.18 -4.19 21.46
CA ASP A 177 -8.01 -5.64 21.42
C ASP A 177 -8.11 -6.28 22.81
N ALA A 178 -7.57 -5.63 23.85
CA ALA A 178 -7.66 -6.11 25.22
C ALA A 178 -9.10 -6.08 25.77
N ILE A 179 -9.91 -5.09 25.39
CA ILE A 179 -11.34 -5.03 25.72
C ILE A 179 -12.08 -6.20 25.06
N TYR A 180 -11.88 -6.44 23.76
CA TYR A 180 -12.52 -7.59 23.08
C TYR A 180 -12.13 -8.91 23.74
N LYS A 181 -10.84 -9.09 24.06
CA LYS A 181 -10.38 -10.28 24.79
C LYS A 181 -11.01 -10.43 26.17
N LYS A 182 -11.18 -9.34 26.91
CA LYS A 182 -11.86 -9.32 28.22
C LYS A 182 -13.32 -9.81 28.11
N HIS A 183 -14.01 -9.48 27.02
CA HIS A 183 -15.36 -9.96 26.73
C HIS A 183 -15.40 -11.37 26.11
N GLY A 184 -14.24 -12.04 26.00
CA GLY A 184 -14.12 -13.36 25.40
C GLY A 184 -14.31 -13.36 23.89
N ILE A 185 -14.05 -12.24 23.22
CA ILE A 185 -14.02 -12.13 21.77
C ILE A 185 -12.56 -12.25 21.31
N THR A 186 -12.19 -13.43 20.80
CA THR A 186 -10.88 -13.70 20.21
C THR A 186 -10.94 -13.60 18.69
N LYS A 187 -9.77 -13.56 18.03
CA LYS A 187 -9.67 -13.57 16.56
C LYS A 187 -10.36 -14.79 15.94
N ASP A 188 -10.26 -15.96 16.59
CA ASP A 188 -10.90 -17.19 16.10
C ASP A 188 -12.43 -17.15 16.27
N ILE A 189 -12.93 -16.55 17.35
CA ILE A 189 -14.37 -16.34 17.56
C ILE A 189 -14.93 -15.36 16.54
N LEU A 190 -14.22 -14.27 16.26
CA LEU A 190 -14.59 -13.33 15.19
C LEU A 190 -14.58 -14.02 13.83
N LYS A 191 -13.53 -14.79 13.51
CA LYS A 191 -13.44 -15.52 12.24
C LYS A 191 -14.61 -16.49 12.06
N ALA A 192 -14.95 -17.27 13.09
CA ALA A 192 -16.10 -18.17 13.08
C ALA A 192 -17.44 -17.40 12.95
N TYR A 193 -17.57 -16.27 13.63
CA TYR A 193 -18.76 -15.40 13.57
C TYR A 193 -19.02 -14.84 12.18
N TYR A 194 -18.01 -14.24 11.55
CA TYR A 194 -18.14 -13.71 10.20
C TYR A 194 -18.37 -14.83 9.17
N ALA A 195 -17.69 -15.97 9.31
CA ALA A 195 -17.92 -17.14 8.46
C ALA A 195 -19.37 -17.65 8.53
N GLN A 196 -19.95 -17.76 9.73
CA GLN A 196 -21.35 -18.18 9.91
C GLN A 196 -22.36 -17.14 9.42
N LYS A 197 -22.04 -15.84 9.49
CA LYS A 197 -22.89 -14.76 8.98
C LYS A 197 -22.83 -14.57 7.47
N GLY A 198 -21.98 -15.31 6.75
CA GLY A 198 -21.74 -15.10 5.32
C GLY A 198 -21.10 -13.73 5.01
N MET A 199 -20.52 -13.09 6.03
CA MET A 199 -19.87 -11.78 5.90
C MET A 199 -18.35 -12.00 5.83
N LYS A 200 -17.67 -11.31 4.91
CA LYS A 200 -16.20 -11.18 5.02
C LYS A 200 -15.92 -10.25 6.20
N ALA A 201 -15.12 -10.71 7.16
CA ALA A 201 -14.69 -9.91 8.31
C ALA A 201 -14.09 -8.58 7.82
N ASP A 202 -14.54 -7.48 8.41
CA ASP A 202 -14.19 -6.11 8.01
C ASP A 202 -12.82 -5.64 8.49
#